data_AF-D4I2E3-F1
#
_entry.id   AF-D4I2E3-F1
#
_cell.length_a   1.000
_cell.length_b   1.000
_cell.length_c   1.000
_cell.angle_alpha   90.00
_cell.angle_beta   90.00
_cell.angle_gamma   90.00
#
_symmetry.space_group_name_H-M   'P 1'
#
loop_
_entity.id
_entity.type
_entity.pdbx_description
1 polymer ?
#
loop_
_entity_poly.entity_id
_entity_poly.type
_entity_poly.pdbx_seq_one_letter_code
_entity_poly.pdbx_strand_id
1 'polypeptide(L)' 'MAEQLEFFPVPNPCKEICQVNERGYCRGCWRSREERFSWMTFSDTQKREILRLCRQRLLRHHRVATVTADEPEQPTLF' A
#
# COMPACT_ATOMS: atom_id res chain seq x y z
N MET A 1 -31.46 -8.02 -22.61
CA MET A 1 -30.47 -7.39 -23.51
C MET A 1 -29.47 -6.65 -22.64
N ALA A 2 -28.21 -7.09 -22.71
CA ALA A 2 -26.98 -6.50 -22.15
C ALA A 2 -26.92 -6.24 -20.63
N GLU A 3 -26.79 -7.31 -19.84
CA GLU A 3 -26.07 -7.27 -18.56
C GLU A 3 -24.57 -7.11 -18.85
N GLN A 4 -24.17 -5.94 -19.36
CA GLN A 4 -22.76 -5.61 -19.47
C GLN A 4 -22.31 -5.11 -18.09
N LEU A 5 -22.13 -6.05 -17.16
CA LEU A 5 -21.38 -5.79 -15.95
C LEU A 5 -19.94 -5.55 -16.40
N GLU A 6 -19.62 -4.29 -16.74
CA GLU A 6 -18.28 -3.88 -17.12
C GLU A 6 -17.36 -4.18 -15.95
N PHE A 7 -16.72 -5.34 -16.01
CA PHE A 7 -15.77 -5.78 -15.02
C PHE A 7 -14.47 -5.03 -15.31
N PHE A 8 -14.44 -3.77 -14.88
CA PHE A 8 -13.27 -2.92 -15.04
C PHE A 8 -12.06 -3.66 -14.47
N PRO A 9 -11.00 -3.88 -15.27
CA PRO A 9 -9.85 -4.62 -14.83
C PRO A 9 -9.19 -3.87 -13.66
N VAL A 10 -8.86 -4.58 -12.58
CA VAL A 10 -8.19 -3.94 -11.44
C VAL A 10 -6.82 -3.39 -11.87
N PRO A 11 -6.60 -2.07 -11.79
CA PRO A 11 -5.37 -1.46 -12.23
C PRO A 11 -4.20 -1.83 -11.31
N ASN A 12 -2.99 -1.86 -11.86
CA ASN A 12 -1.78 -2.11 -11.08
C ASN A 12 -1.43 -0.87 -10.24
N PRO A 13 -1.35 -0.97 -8.89
CA PRO A 13 -1.05 0.17 -8.01
C PRO A 13 0.45 0.54 -7.95
N CYS A 14 1.29 -0.03 -8.82
CA CYS A 14 2.73 0.18 -8.78
C CYS A 14 3.08 1.63 -9.16
N LYS A 15 3.89 2.29 -8.34
CA LYS A 15 4.42 3.64 -8.59
C LYS A 15 5.89 3.61 -9.06
N GLU A 16 6.33 2.47 -9.61
CA GLU A 16 7.70 2.21 -10.10
C GLU A 16 8.82 2.33 -9.04
N ILE A 17 8.49 2.70 -7.81
CA ILE A 17 9.41 2.72 -6.67
C ILE A 17 9.52 1.30 -6.12
N CYS A 18 10.51 0.53 -6.54
CA CYS A 18 10.76 -0.83 -6.06
C CYS A 18 11.61 -0.88 -4.77
N GLN A 19 11.43 0.08 -3.86
CA GLN A 19 12.10 0.09 -2.56
C GLN A 19 11.25 -0.58 -1.49
N VAL A 20 11.88 -1.38 -0.63
CA VAL A 20 11.22 -2.13 0.45
C VAL A 20 11.47 -1.42 1.78
N ASN A 21 10.48 -1.42 2.68
CA ASN A 21 10.63 -0.94 4.05
C ASN A 21 11.18 -2.05 4.97
N GLU A 22 11.47 -1.69 6.22
CA GLU A 22 12.03 -2.63 7.22
C GLU A 22 11.11 -3.82 7.51
N ARG A 23 9.81 -3.69 7.21
CA ARG A 23 8.80 -4.74 7.39
C ARG A 23 8.58 -5.61 6.14
N GLY A 24 9.33 -5.41 5.07
CA GLY A 24 9.22 -6.22 3.85
C GLY A 24 8.12 -5.77 2.86
N TYR A 25 7.55 -4.57 3.02
CA TYR A 25 6.56 -3.99 2.11
C TYR A 25 7.16 -2.92 1.20
N CYS A 26 6.64 -2.80 -0.02
CA CYS A 26 7.01 -1.74 -0.94
C CYS A 26 6.65 -0.35 -0.40
N ARG A 27 7.58 0.61 -0.40
CA ARG A 27 7.34 1.99 0.06
C ARG A 27 6.30 2.73 -0.78
N GLY A 28 6.18 2.40 -2.06
CA GLY A 28 5.21 3.04 -2.97
C GLY A 28 3.82 2.42 -2.91
N CYS A 29 3.72 1.10 -3.15
CA CYS A 29 2.44 0.40 -3.31
C CYS A 29 2.02 -0.45 -2.11
N TRP A 30 2.85 -0.56 -1.06
CA TRP A 30 2.55 -1.29 0.20
C TRP A 30 2.29 -2.79 0.06
N ARG A 31 2.59 -3.34 -1.12
CA ARG A 31 2.56 -4.78 -1.40
C ARG A 31 3.79 -5.47 -0.84
N SER A 32 3.62 -6.70 -0.39
CA SER A 32 4.72 -7.60 -0.07
C SER A 32 5.39 -8.11 -1.36
N ARG A 33 6.58 -8.72 -1.21
CA ARG A 33 7.29 -9.35 -2.32
C ARG A 33 6.45 -10.44 -2.99
N GLU A 34 5.81 -11.29 -2.20
CA GLU A 34 4.97 -12.38 -2.70
C GLU A 34 3.74 -11.85 -3.45
N GLU A 35 3.08 -10.82 -2.90
CA GLU A 35 1.92 -10.18 -3.54
C GLU A 35 2.27 -9.55 -4.89
N ARG A 36 3.52 -9.10 -5.09
CA ARG A 36 4.00 -8.58 -6.38
C ARG A 36 4.24 -9.71 -7.38
N PHE A 37 4.92 -10.77 -6.95
CA PHE A 37 5.29 -11.88 -7.83
C PHE A 37 4.04 -12.63 -8.32
N SER A 38 3.08 -12.86 -7.44
CA SER A 38 1.83 -13.56 -7.74
C SER A 38 0.74 -12.65 -8.32
N TRP A 39 1.01 -11.37 -8.64
CA TRP A 39 -0.04 -10.44 -9.10
C TRP A 39 -0.77 -10.91 -10.37
N MET A 40 -0.05 -11.53 -11.30
CA MET A 40 -0.64 -12.03 -12.54
C MET A 40 -1.51 -13.27 -12.33
N THR A 41 -1.29 -14.03 -11.24
CA THR A 41 -2.02 -15.27 -10.95
C THR A 41 -3.26 -15.06 -10.09
N PHE A 42 -3.38 -13.92 -9.43
CA PHE A 42 -4.55 -13.61 -8.59
C PHE A 42 -5.81 -13.32 -9.40
N SER A 43 -6.95 -13.80 -8.88
CA SER A 43 -8.27 -13.41 -9.34
C SER A 43 -8.53 -11.92 -9.05
N ASP A 44 -9.45 -11.30 -9.78
CA ASP A 44 -9.75 -9.89 -9.59
C ASP A 44 -10.29 -9.57 -8.18
N THR A 45 -11.03 -10.50 -7.57
CA THR A 45 -11.46 -10.40 -6.17
C THR A 45 -10.27 -10.39 -5.20
N GLN A 46 -9.29 -11.27 -5.40
CA GLN A 46 -8.05 -11.28 -4.64
C GLN A 46 -7.24 -10.00 -4.86
N LYS A 47 -7.20 -9.50 -6.09
CA LYS A 47 -6.51 -8.25 -6.43
C LYS A 47 -7.09 -7.07 -5.66
N ARG A 48 -8.42 -6.94 -5.61
CA ARG A 48 -9.12 -5.91 -4.82
C ARG A 48 -8.82 -6.02 -3.33
N GLU A 49 -8.79 -7.23 -2.80
CA GLU A 49 -8.49 -7.43 -1.39
C GLU A 49 -7.04 -7.06 -1.04
N ILE A 50 -6.08 -7.43 -1.88
CA ILE A 50 -4.69 -7.02 -1.71
C ILE A 50 -4.58 -5.49 -1.70
N LEU A 51 -5.28 -4.79 -2.61
CA LEU A 51 -5.32 -3.33 -2.64
C LEU A 51 -5.91 -2.74 -1.36
N ARG A 52 -6.99 -3.33 -0.84
CA ARG A 52 -7.60 -2.93 0.43
C ARG A 52 -6.62 -3.08 1.59
N LEU A 53 -5.92 -4.22 1.67
CA LEU A 53 -4.89 -4.47 2.69
C LEU A 53 -3.71 -3.48 2.57
N CYS A 54 -3.25 -3.19 1.35
CA CYS A 54 -2.21 -2.20 1.10
C CYS A 54 -2.60 -0.81 1.62
N ARG A 55 -3.85 -0.38 1.36
CA ARG A 55 -4.38 0.87 1.91
C ARG A 55 -4.42 0.86 3.44
N GLN A 56 -4.82 -0.24 4.06
CA GLN A 56 -4.82 -0.36 5.52
C GLN A 56 -3.40 -0.34 6.12
N ARG A 57 -2.42 -0.95 5.44
CA ARG A 57 -1.00 -0.89 5.85
C ARG A 57 -0.46 0.54 5.76
N LEU A 58 -0.76 1.26 4.68
CA LEU A 58 -0.41 2.67 4.51
C LEU A 58 -1.01 3.54 5.63
N LEU A 59 -2.32 3.40 5.91
CA LEU A 59 -2.99 4.17 6.96
C LEU A 59 -2.37 3.90 8.35
N ARG A 60 -2.04 2.64 8.66
CA ARG A 60 -1.34 2.29 9.91
C ARG A 60 0.04 2.94 9.99
N HIS A 61 0.81 2.91 8.91
CA HIS A 61 2.11 3.56 8.87
C HIS A 61 2.01 5.08 9.06
N HIS A 62 1.04 5.73 8.40
CA HIS A 62 0.82 7.16 8.57
C HIS A 62 0.39 7.51 10.00
N ARG A 63 -0.45 6.68 10.63
CA ARG A 63 -0.86 6.88 12.03
C ARG A 63 0.31 6.74 13.00
N VAL A 64 1.23 5.81 12.76
CA VAL A 64 2.46 5.69 13.56
C VAL A 64 3.34 6.91 13.34
N ALA A 65 3.51 7.36 12.10
CA ALA A 65 4.29 8.55 11.77
C ALA A 65 3.77 9.82 12.47
N THR A 66 2.44 9.99 12.60
CA THR A 66 1.86 11.13 13.33
C THR A 66 2.07 11.05 14.85
N VAL A 67 2.32 9.86 15.41
CA VAL A 67 2.57 9.70 16.86
C VAL A 67 4.05 9.90 17.18
N THR A 68 4.96 9.59 16.26
CA THR A 68 6.41 9.79 16.43
C THR A 68 6.90 11.17 15.96
N ALA A 69 6.03 11.98 15.33
CA ALA A 69 6.36 13.33 14.86
C ALA A 69 6.03 14.43 15.87
N ASP A 70 5.55 14.07 17.07
CA ASP A 70 5.42 14.98 18.21
C ASP A 70 6.63 14.81 19.14
N GLU A 71 7.83 15.06 18.61
CA GLU A 71 8.91 15.56 19.45
C GLU A 71 9.00 17.04 19.12
N PRO A 72 8.43 17.94 19.94
CA PRO A 72 8.67 19.36 19.76
C PRO A 72 10.17 19.55 19.94
N GLU A 73 10.87 19.91 18.87
CA GLU A 73 12.23 20.42 18.92
C GLU A 73 12.25 21.51 19.99
N GLN A 74 12.71 21.17 21.21
CA GLN A 74 12.94 22.16 22.24
C GLN A 74 14.05 23.04 21.70
N PRO A 75 13.81 24.33 21.40
CA PRO A 75 14.90 25.20 21.04
C PRO A 75 15.86 25.20 22.22
N THR A 76 17.08 24.74 21.99
CA THR A 76 18.16 24.80 22.97
C THR A 76 18.30 26.25 23.41
N LEU A 77 17.82 26.53 24.62
CA LEU A 77 18.03 27.81 25.28
C LEU A 77 19.38 27.69 26.00
N PHE A 78 20.32 28.53 25.54
CA PHE A 78 21.74 28.69 25.91
C PHE A 78 22.77 28.00 25.01
#